data_AF-A0A3M1LWW6-F1
#
_entry.id   AF-A0A3M1LWW6-F1
#
_cell.length_a   1.000
_cell.length_b   1.000
_cell.length_c   1.000
_cell.angle_alpha   90.00
_cell.angle_beta   90.00
_cell.angle_gamma   90.00
#
_symmetry.space_group_name_H-M   'P 1'
#
loop_
_entity.id
_entity.type
_entity.pdbx_description
1 polymer ?
#
loop_
_entity_poly.entity_id
_entity_poly.type
_entity_poly.pdbx_seq_one_letter_code
_entity_poly.pdbx_strand_id
1 'polypeptide(L)'
;MSTLLLRHADLLITMDDERRQIPDGGLLVRDNIIEAVGPSRELPTSADRVIEARGKIVLPGLVNTHHHLYQTLTRAVPAAQNADLFHWLKT
;
A
#
# COMPACT_ATOMS: atom_id res chain seq x y z
N MET A 1 -20.35 8.92 9.34
CA MET A 1 -18.97 8.42 9.48
C MET A 1 -18.97 6.99 8.99
N SER A 2 -18.07 6.65 8.08
CA SER A 2 -17.96 5.31 7.49
C SER A 2 -16.82 4.55 8.15
N THR A 3 -16.99 3.24 8.33
CA THR A 3 -15.98 2.34 8.91
C THR A 3 -15.56 1.27 7.91
N LEU A 4 -14.26 0.99 7.87
CA LEU A 4 -13.68 -0.10 7.11
C LEU A 4 -12.82 -0.97 8.03
N LEU A 5 -13.15 -2.25 8.10
CA LEU A 5 -12.37 -3.26 8.80
C LEU A 5 -11.62 -4.12 7.78
N LEU A 6 -10.30 -4.12 7.84
CA LEU A 6 -9.49 -5.16 7.22
C LEU A 6 -9.13 -6.18 8.30
N ARG A 7 -9.37 -7.47 8.05
CA ARG A 7 -9.06 -8.53 9.01
C ARG A 7 -8.49 -9.76 8.35
N HIS A 8 -7.81 -10.56 9.16
CA HIS A 8 -7.22 -11.84 8.84
C HIS A 8 -6.18 -11.79 7.73
N ALA A 9 -5.38 -10.73 7.67
CA ALA A 9 -4.17 -10.75 6.85
C ALA A 9 -3.22 -11.82 7.39
N ASP A 10 -2.61 -12.61 6.51
CA ASP A 10 -1.61 -13.61 6.94
C ASP A 10 -0.45 -12.91 7.66
N LEU A 11 -0.11 -11.70 7.20
CA LEU A 11 0.82 -10.81 7.88
C LEU A 11 0.45 -9.33 7.66
N LEU A 12 0.31 -8.58 8.74
CA LEU A 12 0.25 -7.12 8.71
C LEU A 12 1.59 -6.53 9.16
N ILE A 13 2.25 -5.80 8.28
CA ILE A 13 3.50 -5.10 8.54
C ILE A 13 3.15 -3.64 8.86
N THR A 14 3.46 -3.16 10.07
CA THR A 14 3.02 -1.83 10.51
C THR A 14 4.01 -0.73 10.16
N MET A 15 5.31 -1.04 10.17
CA MET A 15 6.39 -0.03 10.15
C MET A 15 6.28 1.03 11.28
N ASP A 16 5.64 0.69 12.41
CA ASP A 16 5.71 1.51 13.62
C ASP A 16 7.11 1.47 14.27
N ASP A 17 7.29 2.23 15.35
CA ASP A 17 8.58 2.37 16.06
C ASP A 17 9.14 1.02 16.54
N GLU A 18 8.26 0.09 16.89
CA GLU A 18 8.60 -1.28 17.33
C GLU A 18 8.79 -2.25 16.15
N ARG A 19 8.54 -1.83 14.92
CA ARG A 19 8.61 -2.65 13.70
C ARG A 19 7.75 -3.90 13.80
N ARG A 20 6.56 -3.78 14.37
CA ARG A 20 5.66 -4.92 14.58
C ARG A 20 5.28 -5.57 13.24
N GLN A 21 5.26 -6.90 13.27
CA GLN A 21 4.72 -7.76 12.24
C GLN A 21 3.66 -8.63 12.92
N ILE A 22 2.42 -8.51 12.49
CA ILE A 22 1.27 -9.07 13.19
C ILE A 22 0.68 -10.19 12.33
N PRO A 23 0.91 -11.47 12.68
CA PRO A 23 0.21 -12.60 12.08
C PRO A 23 -1.29 -12.52 12.39
N ASP A 24 -2.12 -12.96 11.44
CA ASP A 24 -3.59 -12.82 11.53
C ASP A 24 -3.99 -11.36 11.86
N GLY A 25 -3.30 -10.40 11.24
CA GLY A 25 -3.41 -8.98 11.55
C GLY A 25 -4.58 -8.30 10.86
N GLY A 26 -4.98 -7.16 11.42
CA GLY A 26 -6.02 -6.30 10.86
C GLY A 26 -5.87 -4.84 11.26
N LEU A 27 -6.74 -4.02 10.68
CA LEU A 27 -6.88 -2.61 11.04
C LEU A 27 -8.33 -2.15 10.88
N LEU A 28 -8.73 -1.19 11.70
CA LEU A 28 -9.98 -0.46 11.59
C LEU A 28 -9.69 0.95 11.12
N VAL A 29 -10.40 1.39 10.08
CA VAL A 29 -10.38 2.76 9.57
C VAL A 29 -11.73 3.40 9.85
N ARG A 30 -11.70 4.63 10.36
CA ARG A 30 -12.88 5.51 10.43
C ARG A 30 -12.65 6.67 9.48
N ASP A 31 -13.55 6.80 8.52
CA ASP A 31 -13.47 7.73 7.40
C ASP A 31 -12.14 7.54 6.64
N ASN A 32 -11.10 8.35 6.92
CA ASN A 32 -9.78 8.25 6.28
C ASN A 32 -8.63 8.09 7.27
N ILE A 33 -8.92 7.80 8.54
CA ILE A 33 -7.93 7.69 9.61
C ILE A 33 -7.94 6.27 10.15
N ILE A 34 -6.75 5.68 10.29
CA ILE A 34 -6.59 4.38 10.97
C ILE A 34 -6.87 4.60 12.46
N GLU A 35 -7.92 3.97 12.96
CA GLU A 35 -8.39 4.08 14.34
C GLU A 35 -7.75 3.01 15.23
N ALA A 36 -7.55 1.79 14.70
CA ALA A 36 -6.93 0.69 15.44
C ALA A 36 -6.12 -0.24 14.52
N VAL A 37 -5.05 -0.82 15.06
CA VAL A 37 -4.15 -1.77 14.38
C VAL A 37 -3.78 -2.86 15.38
N GLY A 38 -3.92 -4.12 15.01
CA GLY A 38 -3.66 -5.23 15.93
C GLY A 38 -3.96 -6.61 15.36
N PRO A 39 -3.86 -7.66 16.18
CA PRO A 39 -4.39 -8.97 15.85
C PRO A 39 -5.90 -8.88 15.54
N SER A 40 -6.37 -9.60 14.53
CA SER A 40 -7.78 -9.54 14.11
C SER A 40 -8.75 -9.90 15.22
N ARG A 41 -8.34 -10.79 16.14
CA ARG A 41 -9.12 -11.17 17.33
C ARG A 41 -9.33 -10.05 18.36
N GLU A 42 -8.55 -8.97 18.29
CA GLU A 42 -8.62 -7.81 19.19
C GLU A 42 -9.38 -6.63 18.55
N LEU A 43 -9.79 -6.76 17.29
CA LEU A 43 -10.56 -5.75 16.56
C LEU A 43 -12.06 -6.07 16.59
N PRO A 44 -12.93 -5.09 16.30
CA PRO A 44 -14.37 -5.34 16.16
C PRO A 44 -14.69 -6.40 15.13
N THR A 45 -15.82 -7.09 15.30
CA THR A 45 -16.25 -8.16 14.39
C THR A 45 -17.01 -7.64 13.15
N SER A 46 -17.43 -6.37 13.16
CA SER A 46 -18.20 -5.74 12.08
C SER A 46 -17.82 -4.27 11.88
N ALA A 47 -18.04 -3.78 10.67
CA ALA A 47 -17.90 -2.39 10.20
C ALA A 47 -18.82 -2.21 8.97
N ASP A 48 -19.01 -0.99 8.50
CA ASP A 48 -19.83 -0.72 7.30
C ASP A 48 -19.29 -1.46 6.07
N ARG A 49 -17.96 -1.60 5.99
CA ARG A 49 -17.26 -2.41 4.98
C ARG A 49 -16.23 -3.31 5.63
N VAL A 50 -16.23 -4.59 5.26
CA VAL A 50 -15.24 -5.57 5.73
C VAL A 50 -14.44 -6.10 4.54
N ILE A 51 -13.12 -6.18 4.69
CA ILE A 51 -12.19 -6.81 3.76
C ILE A 51 -11.54 -8.01 4.44
N GLU A 52 -11.80 -9.21 3.91
CA GLU A 52 -11.08 -10.42 4.28
C GLU A 52 -9.72 -10.45 3.57
N ALA A 53 -8.63 -10.45 4.34
CA ALA A 53 -7.27 -10.40 3.83
C ALA A 53 -6.51 -11.73 3.95
N ARG A 54 -7.21 -12.84 4.20
CA ARG A 54 -6.61 -14.19 4.24
C ARG A 54 -5.83 -14.49 2.97
N GLY A 55 -4.63 -15.04 3.10
CA GLY A 55 -3.71 -15.27 1.98
C GLY A 55 -2.98 -14.03 1.49
N LYS A 56 -3.07 -12.89 2.19
CA LYS A 56 -2.44 -11.61 1.79
C LYS A 56 -1.50 -11.08 2.86
N ILE A 57 -0.50 -10.36 2.39
CA ILE A 57 0.34 -9.48 3.21
C ILE A 57 -0.19 -8.05 3.06
N VAL A 58 -0.31 -7.34 4.18
CA VAL A 58 -0.71 -5.94 4.20
C VAL A 58 0.47 -5.09 4.66
N LEU A 59 0.73 -4.02 3.93
CA LEU A 59 1.83 -3.09 4.11
C LEU A 59 1.29 -1.66 4.18
N PRO A 60 2.03 -0.71 4.76
CA PRO A 60 1.76 0.71 4.53
C PRO A 60 1.84 1.02 3.04
N GLY A 61 1.02 1.97 2.58
CA GLY A 61 1.04 2.40 1.18
C GLY A 61 2.43 2.86 0.77
N LEU A 62 2.92 2.38 -0.38
CA LEU A 62 4.22 2.81 -0.90
C LEU A 62 4.17 4.30 -1.27
N VAL A 63 5.20 5.05 -0.86
CA VAL A 63 5.36 6.47 -1.20
C VAL A 63 6.33 6.58 -2.36
N ASN A 64 5.83 7.01 -3.52
CA ASN A 64 6.67 7.36 -4.65
C ASN A 64 7.03 8.85 -4.60
N THR A 65 8.30 9.16 -4.35
CA THR A 65 8.79 10.54 -4.14
C THR A 65 9.27 11.23 -5.43
N HIS A 66 9.31 10.52 -6.56
CA HIS A 66 9.78 11.09 -7.82
C HIS A 66 9.14 10.40 -9.03
N HIS A 67 8.60 11.17 -9.97
CA HIS A 67 8.05 10.63 -11.20
C HIS A 67 8.00 11.69 -12.32
N HIS A 68 8.20 11.26 -13.57
CA HIS A 68 7.86 12.03 -14.77
C HIS A 68 6.60 11.43 -15.41
N LEU A 69 5.42 11.83 -14.94
CA LEU A 69 4.17 11.13 -15.26
C LEU A 69 3.85 11.08 -16.76
N TYR A 70 4.14 12.16 -17.49
CA TYR A 70 3.87 12.23 -18.93
C TYR A 70 4.72 11.24 -19.75
N GLN A 71 5.88 10.82 -19.25
CA GLN A 71 6.78 9.89 -19.95
C GLN A 71 6.26 8.45 -19.95
N THR A 72 5.13 8.19 -19.29
CA THR A 72 4.43 6.90 -19.42
C THR A 72 3.96 6.63 -20.85
N LEU A 73 3.74 7.68 -21.66
CA LEU A 73 3.33 7.58 -23.06
C LEU A 73 4.46 7.16 -24.01
N THR A 74 5.71 7.28 -23.60
CA THR A 74 6.91 7.08 -24.44
C THR A 74 7.83 6.00 -23.89
N ARG A 75 7.25 4.99 -23.22
CA ARG A 75 8.02 3.85 -22.70
C ARG A 75 8.58 3.03 -23.86
N ALA A 76 9.84 2.64 -23.74
CA ALA A 76 10.54 1.76 -24.69
C ALA A 76 10.63 2.28 -26.14
N VAL A 77 10.63 3.60 -26.37
CA VAL A 77 10.92 4.19 -27.69
C VAL A 77 12.30 3.71 -28.17
N PRO A 78 12.43 3.07 -29.35
CA PRO A 78 13.70 2.47 -29.79
C PRO A 78 14.91 3.40 -29.78
N ALA A 79 14.71 4.67 -30.17
CA ALA A 79 15.77 5.69 -30.16
C ALA A 79 16.26 6.05 -28.76
N ALA A 80 15.44 5.83 -27.73
CA ALA A 80 15.73 6.17 -26.33
C ALA A 80 16.31 4.99 -25.53
N GLN A 81 16.24 3.75 -26.02
CA GLN A 81 16.63 2.56 -25.25
C GLN A 81 18.13 2.47 -24.97
N ASN A 82 18.95 2.88 -25.94
CA ASN A 82 20.41 2.78 -25.89
C ASN A 82 21.11 4.15 -25.98
N ALA A 83 20.35 5.23 -25.79
CA ALA A 83 20.86 6.59 -25.77
C ALA A 83 21.51 6.91 -24.42
N ASP A 84 22.57 7.71 -24.41
CA ASP A 84 23.01 8.37 -23.18
C ASP A 84 21.99 9.43 -22.74
N LEU A 85 22.18 9.99 -21.54
CA LEU A 85 21.27 10.98 -20.97
C LEU A 85 21.04 12.20 -21.89
N PHE A 86 22.09 12.72 -22.52
CA PHE A 86 21.97 13.95 -23.33
C PHE A 86 21.34 13.69 -24.69
N HIS A 87 21.52 12.51 -25.26
CA HIS A 87 20.78 12.07 -26.43
C HIS A 87 19.31 11.79 -26.10
N TRP A 88 19.04 11.14 -24.97
CA TRP A 88 17.68 10.89 -24.46
C TRP A 88 16.91 12.19 -24.19
N LEU A 89 17.56 13.22 -23.65
CA LEU A 89 16.94 14.53 -23.37
C LEU A 89 16.55 15.33 -24.62
N LYS A 90 17.13 15.00 -25.79
CA LYS A 90 16.87 15.71 -27.05
C LYS A 90 15.81 15.01 -27.93
N THR A 91 15.46 13.77 -27.60
CA THR A 91 14.47 12.97 -28.33
C THR A 91 13.08 13.14 -27.78
#